data_AF-A0A8B6FAK3-F1
#
_entry.id   AF-A0A8B6FAK3-F1
#
_cell.length_a   1.000
_cell.length_b   1.000
_cell.length_c   1.000
_cell.angle_alpha   90.00
_cell.angle_beta   90.00
_cell.angle_gamma   90.00
#
_symmetry.space_group_name_H-M   'P 1'
#
loop_
_entity.id
_entity.type
_entity.pdbx_description
1 polymer ?
#
loop_
_entity_poly.entity_id
_entity_poly.type
_entity_poly.pdbx_seq_one_letter_code
_entity_poly.pdbx_strand_id
1 'polypeptide(L)'
;MDMIDILRRFIKAERTGNWELHLQTVKDMLPYLAASGHNLYVKSSRVYLQQMENLKTTPSRSHHVIRRSDKFWAGLSADLVIEQVLMRSLKTTGGMTRGRGMSEGQRAQWILSMPDCAEMNNALQEFTGVNYGTSDQHKEGGESRRSRDCQDLKTFLSFLISRSPFVEETSLRNIETGVSADKLSMLIIRRN
;
A
#
# COMPACT_ATOMS: atom_id res chain seq x y z
N MET A 1 1.59 -13.97 -16.56
CA MET A 1 0.71 -14.42 -15.46
C MET A 1 1.51 -14.71 -14.21
N ASP A 2 2.70 -15.31 -14.34
CA ASP A 2 3.58 -15.74 -13.25
C ASP A 2 3.85 -14.69 -12.15
N MET A 3 4.10 -13.43 -12.51
CA MET A 3 4.32 -12.35 -11.53
C MET A 3 3.10 -12.11 -10.63
N ILE A 4 1.89 -12.17 -11.21
CA ILE A 4 0.64 -11.98 -10.46
C ILE A 4 0.43 -13.15 -9.51
N ASP A 5 0.77 -14.37 -9.92
CA ASP A 5 0.65 -15.55 -9.08
C ASP A 5 1.67 -15.55 -7.94
N ILE A 6 2.89 -15.07 -8.18
CA ILE A 6 3.88 -14.83 -7.11
C ILE A 6 3.32 -13.82 -6.10
N LEU A 7 2.76 -12.70 -6.57
CA LEU A 7 2.20 -11.67 -5.69
C LEU A 7 1.02 -12.21 -4.86
N ARG A 8 0.13 -13.00 -5.48
CA ARG A 8 -0.98 -13.66 -4.78
C ARG A 8 -0.50 -14.61 -3.69
N ARG A 9 0.54 -15.42 -3.98
CA ARG A 9 1.17 -16.30 -3.00
C ARG A 9 1.83 -15.52 -1.87
N PHE A 10 2.48 -14.40 -2.18
CA PHE A 10 3.07 -13.51 -1.18
C PHE A 10 2.02 -12.92 -0.24
N ILE A 11 0.92 -12.38 -0.79
CA ILE A 11 -0.20 -11.88 0.02
C ILE A 11 -0.77 -13.00 0.89
N LYS A 12 -0.94 -14.20 0.34
CA LYS A 12 -1.37 -15.36 1.13
C LYS A 12 -0.39 -15.67 2.27
N ALA A 13 0.91 -15.63 2.03
CA ALA A 13 1.92 -15.85 3.05
C ALA A 13 1.80 -14.83 4.19
N GLU A 14 1.74 -13.55 3.87
CA GLU A 14 1.58 -12.45 4.85
C GLU A 14 0.27 -12.59 5.64
N ARG A 15 -0.86 -12.80 4.95
CA ARG A 15 -2.18 -12.88 5.61
C ARG A 15 -2.30 -14.08 6.54
N THR A 16 -1.65 -15.18 6.21
CA THR A 16 -1.67 -16.43 7.00
C THR A 16 -0.50 -16.57 7.96
N GLY A 17 0.52 -15.71 7.90
CA GLY A 17 1.76 -15.87 8.66
C GLY A 17 2.53 -17.12 8.27
N ASN A 18 2.49 -17.55 7.01
CA ASN A 18 3.24 -18.70 6.52
C ASN A 18 4.68 -18.28 6.14
N TRP A 19 5.62 -18.59 7.02
CA TRP A 19 7.02 -18.17 6.89
C TRP A 19 7.74 -18.79 5.68
N GLU A 20 7.55 -20.08 5.43
CA GLU A 20 8.20 -20.78 4.32
C GLU A 20 7.70 -20.24 2.98
N LEU A 21 6.39 -20.03 2.88
CA LEU A 21 5.78 -19.43 1.69
C LEU A 21 6.23 -17.98 1.50
N HIS A 22 6.41 -17.22 2.59
CA HIS A 22 6.96 -15.86 2.53
C HIS A 22 8.37 -15.86 1.93
N LEU A 23 9.29 -16.67 2.46
CA LEU A 23 10.67 -16.74 1.93
C LEU A 23 10.71 -17.22 0.48
N GLN A 24 9.92 -18.24 0.13
CA GLN A 24 9.86 -18.74 -1.24
C GLN A 24 9.37 -17.64 -2.20
N THR A 25 8.34 -16.90 -1.82
CA THR A 25 7.78 -15.84 -2.70
C THR A 25 8.71 -14.63 -2.82
N VAL A 26 9.44 -14.25 -1.76
CA VAL A 26 10.50 -13.22 -1.85
C VAL A 26 11.62 -13.67 -2.79
N LYS A 27 12.02 -14.95 -2.74
CA LYS A 27 13.00 -15.53 -3.67
C LYS A 27 12.51 -15.53 -5.11
N ASP A 28 11.26 -15.92 -5.35
CA ASP A 28 10.62 -15.92 -6.67
C ASP A 28 10.50 -14.49 -7.25
N MET A 29 10.40 -13.47 -6.41
CA MET A 29 10.33 -12.06 -6.84
C MET A 29 11.68 -11.46 -7.26
N LEU A 30 12.82 -12.02 -6.83
CA LEU A 30 14.15 -11.46 -7.10
C LEU A 30 14.45 -11.22 -8.59
N PRO A 31 14.17 -12.15 -9.52
CA PRO A 31 14.44 -11.94 -10.95
C PRO A 31 13.67 -10.75 -11.51
N TYR A 32 12.43 -10.56 -11.05
CA TYR A 32 11.57 -9.46 -11.48
C TYR A 32 12.06 -8.11 -10.95
N LEU A 33 12.49 -8.06 -9.68
CA LEU A 33 13.11 -6.86 -9.09
C LEU A 33 14.42 -6.48 -9.80
N ALA A 34 15.20 -7.47 -10.23
CA ALA A 34 16.41 -7.24 -11.01
C ALA A 34 16.09 -6.72 -12.42
N ALA A 35 15.14 -7.36 -13.11
CA ALA A 35 14.71 -6.96 -14.44
C ALA A 35 14.08 -5.56 -14.47
N SER A 36 13.40 -5.14 -13.40
CA SER A 36 12.80 -3.81 -13.29
C SER A 36 13.79 -2.71 -12.87
N GLY A 37 15.07 -3.03 -12.67
CA GLY A 37 16.09 -2.08 -12.24
C GLY A 37 16.04 -1.71 -10.75
N HIS A 38 15.27 -2.43 -9.93
CA HIS A 38 15.16 -2.20 -8.48
C HIS A 38 16.34 -2.80 -7.70
N ASN A 39 17.56 -2.45 -8.09
CA ASN A 39 18.81 -3.04 -7.58
C ASN A 39 19.00 -2.93 -6.06
N LEU A 40 18.53 -1.84 -5.44
CA LEU A 40 18.56 -1.68 -3.99
C LEU A 40 17.70 -2.74 -3.29
N TYR A 41 16.49 -2.97 -3.80
CA TYR A 41 15.59 -4.01 -3.29
C TYR A 41 16.13 -5.42 -3.54
N VAL A 42 16.77 -5.66 -4.69
CA VAL A 42 17.42 -6.96 -4.95
C VAL A 42 18.52 -7.24 -3.93
N LYS A 43 19.39 -6.25 -3.66
CA LYS A 43 20.48 -6.40 -2.69
C LYS A 43 19.95 -6.65 -1.29
N SER A 44 19.02 -5.80 -0.81
CA SER A 44 18.47 -5.94 0.54
C SER A 44 17.67 -7.24 0.70
N SER A 45 16.83 -7.60 -0.28
CA SER A 45 16.04 -8.83 -0.26
C SER A 45 16.92 -10.08 -0.27
N ARG A 46 18.04 -10.06 -1.00
CA ARG A 46 19.00 -11.19 -1.02
C ARG A 46 19.71 -11.36 0.33
N VAL A 47 20.15 -10.26 0.94
CA VAL A 47 20.75 -10.30 2.30
C VAL A 47 19.72 -10.80 3.31
N TYR A 48 18.50 -10.29 3.24
CA TYR A 48 17.38 -10.73 4.07
C TYR A 48 17.14 -12.23 3.94
N LEU A 49 16.98 -12.76 2.72
CA LEU A 49 16.78 -14.19 2.48
C LEU A 49 17.91 -15.02 3.07
N GLN A 50 19.17 -14.62 2.87
CA GLN A 50 20.32 -15.34 3.43
C GLN A 50 20.28 -15.36 4.96
N GLN A 51 19.92 -14.24 5.60
CA GLN A 51 19.79 -14.20 7.07
C GLN A 51 18.62 -15.06 7.56
N MET A 52 17.49 -15.03 6.86
CA MET A 52 16.26 -15.73 7.22
C MET A 52 16.29 -17.24 6.96
N GLU A 53 17.01 -17.69 5.94
CA GLU A 53 17.27 -19.11 5.68
C GLU A 53 18.20 -19.69 6.77
N ASN A 54 19.17 -18.92 7.26
CA ASN A 54 20.13 -19.32 8.29
C ASN A 54 19.58 -19.26 9.72
N LEU A 55 18.43 -18.62 9.93
CA LEU A 55 17.72 -18.66 11.21
C LEU A 55 17.25 -20.10 11.49
N LYS A 56 18.01 -20.82 12.34
CA LYS A 56 17.59 -22.10 12.94
C LYS A 56 16.23 -21.94 13.63
N THR A 57 15.55 -23.04 13.90
CA THR A 57 14.23 -23.14 14.55
C THR A 57 14.19 -22.39 15.88
N THR A 58 13.98 -21.08 15.82
CA THR A 58 13.78 -20.19 16.94
C THR A 58 12.32 -19.72 16.89
N PRO A 59 11.65 -19.47 18.02
CA PRO A 59 10.29 -18.90 18.08
C PRO A 59 10.11 -17.55 17.34
N SER A 60 11.15 -16.99 16.75
CA SER A 60 11.08 -15.82 15.85
C SER A 60 10.48 -16.12 14.48
N ARG A 61 10.54 -17.37 13.98
CA ARG A 61 9.93 -17.75 12.69
C ARG A 61 8.41 -17.58 12.66
N SER A 62 7.76 -17.67 13.82
CA SER A 62 6.29 -17.63 13.92
C SER A 62 5.70 -16.22 13.96
N HIS A 63 6.51 -15.15 13.98
CA HIS A 63 6.04 -13.78 14.26
C HIS A 63 6.45 -12.71 13.24
N HIS A 64 6.73 -13.08 11.98
CA HIS A 64 7.01 -12.10 10.92
C HIS A 64 5.79 -11.23 10.56
N VAL A 65 4.61 -11.63 11.03
CA VAL A 65 3.33 -11.01 10.75
C VAL A 65 2.64 -10.66 12.07
N ILE A 66 2.06 -9.46 12.10
CA ILE A 66 1.31 -8.94 13.25
C ILE A 66 -0.17 -9.24 13.04
N ARG A 67 -0.85 -9.72 14.10
CA ARG A 67 -2.30 -9.96 14.11
C ARG A 67 -2.95 -9.16 15.23
N ARG A 68 -4.08 -8.51 14.90
CA ARG A 68 -4.95 -7.81 15.88
C ARG A 68 -6.08 -8.67 16.43
N SER A 69 -6.38 -9.76 15.74
CA SER A 69 -7.46 -10.70 16.07
C SER A 69 -7.00 -12.11 15.74
N ASP A 70 -7.61 -13.11 16.36
CA ASP A 70 -7.27 -14.53 16.15
C ASP A 70 -7.82 -15.10 14.82
N LYS A 71 -8.24 -14.23 13.89
CA LYS A 71 -8.68 -14.65 12.55
C LYS A 71 -7.47 -15.15 11.75
N PHE A 72 -7.56 -16.37 11.21
CA PHE A 72 -6.49 -17.01 10.44
C PHE A 72 -5.90 -16.12 9.32
N TRP A 73 -6.77 -15.43 8.57
CA TRP A 73 -6.39 -14.55 7.47
C TRP A 73 -6.18 -13.09 7.90
N ALA A 74 -5.89 -12.78 9.16
CA ALA A 74 -5.75 -11.40 9.65
C ALA A 74 -4.31 -10.90 9.79
N GLY A 75 -3.34 -11.61 9.22
CA GLY A 75 -1.94 -11.20 9.22
C GLY A 75 -1.68 -9.88 8.49
N LEU A 76 -0.87 -9.00 9.08
CA LEU A 76 -0.36 -7.78 8.47
C LEU A 76 1.16 -7.69 8.64
N SER A 77 1.85 -7.13 7.65
CA SER A 77 3.29 -6.86 7.77
C SER A 77 3.55 -5.78 8.83
N ALA A 78 4.71 -5.82 9.47
CA ALA A 78 5.09 -4.84 10.48
C ALA A 78 5.07 -3.40 9.94
N ASP A 79 5.56 -3.20 8.71
CA ASP A 79 5.58 -1.89 8.06
C ASP A 79 4.15 -1.34 7.85
N LEU A 80 3.22 -2.17 7.37
CA LEU A 80 1.80 -1.78 7.23
C LEU A 80 1.18 -1.39 8.57
N VAL A 81 1.49 -2.11 9.65
CA VAL A 81 0.99 -1.75 10.98
C VAL A 81 1.61 -0.44 11.46
N ILE A 82 2.91 -0.25 11.30
CA ILE A 82 3.59 0.99 11.68
C ILE A 82 2.98 2.16 10.89
N GLU A 83 2.85 2.05 9.58
CA GLU A 83 2.33 3.13 8.75
C GLU A 83 0.86 3.43 9.03
N GLN A 84 0.00 2.40 9.01
CA GLN A 84 -1.45 2.61 9.04
C GLN A 84 -1.97 2.89 10.46
N VAL A 85 -1.21 2.52 11.48
CA VAL A 85 -1.62 2.63 12.89
C VAL A 85 -0.80 3.70 13.59
N LEU A 86 0.51 3.48 13.69
CA LEU A 86 1.39 4.35 14.47
C LEU A 86 1.61 5.69 13.75
N MET A 87 1.93 5.68 12.45
CA MET A 87 2.13 6.91 11.69
C MET A 87 0.82 7.67 11.50
N ARG A 88 -0.32 6.96 11.42
CA ARG A 88 -1.63 7.61 11.39
C ARG A 88 -1.91 8.35 12.71
N SER A 89 -1.71 7.74 13.87
CA SER A 89 -1.92 8.41 15.16
C SER A 89 -0.97 9.60 15.37
N LEU A 90 0.25 9.51 14.85
CA LEU A 90 1.20 10.63 14.83
C LEU A 90 0.77 11.79 13.92
N LYS A 91 0.08 11.50 12.80
CA LYS A 91 -0.29 12.49 11.78
C LYS A 91 -1.68 13.10 11.93
N THR A 92 -2.57 12.46 12.70
CA THR A 92 -3.92 12.97 12.97
C THR A 92 -3.91 14.23 13.85
N THR A 93 -5.02 14.96 13.88
CA THR A 93 -5.18 16.14 14.75
C THR A 93 -4.99 15.73 16.22
N GLY A 94 -4.10 16.43 16.94
CA GLY A 94 -3.67 16.04 18.29
C GLY A 94 -2.45 15.10 18.32
N GLY A 95 -1.94 14.69 17.15
CA GLY A 95 -0.71 13.91 17.00
C GLY A 95 0.55 14.76 16.79
N MET A 96 1.72 14.10 16.84
CA MET A 96 3.05 14.72 16.84
C MET A 96 3.38 15.60 15.63
N THR A 97 2.85 15.30 14.43
CA THR A 97 3.31 15.97 13.19
C THR A 97 2.45 17.16 12.76
N ARG A 98 1.38 17.51 13.50
CA ARG A 98 0.56 18.70 13.23
C ARG A 98 0.80 19.75 14.31
N GLY A 99 1.54 20.82 14.00
CA GLY A 99 1.79 21.95 14.92
C GLY A 99 3.23 22.50 14.85
N ARG A 100 3.63 23.27 15.88
CA ARG A 100 4.98 23.90 15.99
C ARG A 100 6.13 22.93 16.32
N GLY A 101 5.92 21.62 16.17
CA GLY A 101 6.85 20.57 16.58
C GLY A 101 6.85 20.32 18.09
N MET A 102 7.37 19.16 18.50
CA MET A 102 7.53 18.74 19.90
C MET A 102 9.02 18.60 20.25
N SER A 103 9.40 18.97 21.47
CA SER A 103 10.72 18.69 22.04
C SER A 103 10.92 17.19 22.23
N GLU A 104 12.17 16.73 22.34
CA GLU A 104 12.48 15.31 22.51
C GLU A 104 11.81 14.70 23.74
N GLY A 105 11.80 15.41 24.87
CA GLY A 105 11.10 14.98 26.08
C GLY A 105 9.59 14.84 25.89
N GLN A 106 8.96 15.76 25.15
CA GLN A 106 7.53 15.67 24.83
C GLN A 106 7.24 14.48 23.90
N ARG A 107 8.13 14.18 22.94
CA ARG A 107 7.99 13.01 22.05
C ARG A 107 8.11 11.71 22.84
N ALA A 108 9.08 11.62 23.75
CA ALA A 108 9.26 10.46 24.61
C ALA A 108 8.02 10.24 25.50
N GLN A 109 7.52 11.29 26.14
CA GLN A 109 6.30 11.23 26.95
C GLN A 109 5.10 10.73 26.12
N TRP A 110 4.91 11.25 24.92
CA TRP A 110 3.83 10.81 24.03
C TRP A 110 3.97 9.33 23.63
N ILE A 111 5.16 8.90 23.21
CA ILE A 111 5.42 7.50 22.82
C ILE A 111 5.13 6.55 23.99
N LEU A 112 5.56 6.92 25.20
CA LEU A 112 5.36 6.10 26.40
C LEU A 112 3.90 6.09 26.87
N SER A 113 3.15 7.17 26.68
CA SER A 113 1.74 7.24 27.09
C SER A 113 0.77 6.61 26.10
N MET A 114 1.18 6.41 24.84
CA MET A 114 0.28 5.93 23.78
C MET A 114 -0.35 4.56 24.04
N PRO A 115 0.36 3.54 24.55
CA PRO A 115 -0.24 2.26 24.90
C PRO A 115 -1.37 2.40 25.92
N ASP A 116 -1.12 3.15 26.99
CA ASP A 116 -2.10 3.40 28.06
C ASP A 116 -3.30 4.19 27.54
N CYS A 117 -3.07 5.22 26.73
CA CYS A 117 -4.13 5.99 26.08
C CYS A 117 -4.98 5.11 25.14
N ALA A 118 -4.36 4.16 24.42
CA ALA A 118 -5.07 3.24 23.56
C ALA A 118 -5.95 2.27 24.36
N GLU A 119 -5.46 1.77 25.51
CA GLU A 119 -6.21 0.92 26.42
C GLU A 119 -7.41 1.66 27.03
N MET A 120 -7.19 2.88 27.54
CA MET A 120 -8.27 3.73 28.05
C MET A 120 -9.33 4.02 26.97
N ASN A 121 -8.90 4.31 25.74
CA ASN A 121 -9.82 4.56 24.63
C ASN A 121 -10.61 3.29 24.25
N ASN A 122 -10.02 2.10 24.35
CA ASN A 122 -10.74 0.84 24.13
C ASN A 122 -11.77 0.60 25.24
N ALA A 123 -11.39 0.79 26.51
CA ALA A 123 -12.30 0.66 27.66
C ALA A 123 -13.46 1.66 27.58
N LEU A 124 -13.22 2.90 27.15
CA LEU A 124 -14.26 3.91 26.94
C LEU A 124 -15.22 3.54 25.81
N GLN A 125 -14.72 2.97 24.70
CA GLN A 125 -15.57 2.50 23.61
C GLN A 125 -16.48 1.34 24.07
N GLU A 126 -15.92 0.40 24.82
CA GLU A 126 -16.69 -0.70 25.42
C GLU A 126 -17.75 -0.19 26.40
N PHE A 127 -17.38 0.74 27.28
CA PHE A 127 -18.29 1.35 28.25
C PHE A 127 -19.43 2.14 27.59
N THR A 128 -19.13 2.91 26.54
CA THR A 128 -20.13 3.76 25.86
C THR A 128 -20.94 3.01 24.81
N GLY A 129 -20.53 1.80 24.42
CA GLY A 129 -21.10 1.06 23.29
C GLY A 129 -20.84 1.71 21.92
N VAL A 130 -20.05 2.79 21.87
CA VAL A 130 -19.69 3.49 20.63
C VAL A 130 -18.36 2.93 20.14
N ASN A 131 -18.40 1.78 19.50
CA ASN A 131 -17.22 1.19 18.88
C ASN A 131 -16.88 1.91 17.58
N TYR A 132 -15.65 2.43 17.47
CA TYR A 132 -15.07 2.83 16.19
C TYR A 132 -14.69 1.58 15.39
N GLY A 133 -15.70 0.85 14.93
CA GLY A 133 -15.52 -0.24 13.98
C GLY A 133 -15.26 0.34 12.58
N THR A 134 -14.12 0.00 11.98
CA THR A 134 -14.06 0.04 10.51
C THR A 134 -14.96 -1.08 9.99
N SER A 135 -15.94 -0.73 9.17
CA SER A 135 -16.74 -1.70 8.40
C SER A 135 -15.83 -2.78 7.79
N ASP A 136 -16.30 -4.04 7.74
CA ASP A 136 -15.61 -5.13 7.04
C ASP A 136 -15.40 -4.81 5.54
N GLN A 137 -16.11 -3.79 5.01
CA GLN A 137 -15.90 -3.31 3.65
C GLN A 137 -14.59 -2.52 3.54
N HIS A 138 -13.73 -3.00 2.65
CA HIS A 138 -12.56 -2.25 2.20
C HIS A 138 -12.98 -0.85 1.74
N LYS A 139 -12.20 0.19 2.09
CA LYS A 139 -12.50 1.59 1.78
C LYS A 139 -12.81 1.85 0.29
N GLU A 140 -12.15 1.11 -0.61
CA GLU A 140 -12.36 1.20 -2.07
C GLU A 140 -13.65 0.49 -2.53
N GLY A 141 -14.21 -0.39 -1.70
CA GLY A 141 -15.46 -1.09 -1.97
C GLY A 141 -16.71 -0.34 -1.55
N GLY A 142 -16.56 0.82 -0.87
CA GLY A 142 -17.68 1.63 -0.40
C GLY A 142 -18.45 2.31 -1.53
N GLU A 143 -19.75 2.54 -1.33
CA GLU A 143 -20.65 3.11 -2.35
C GLU A 143 -20.19 4.48 -2.86
N SER A 144 -19.64 5.32 -1.98
CA SER A 144 -19.13 6.64 -2.35
C SER A 144 -17.96 6.57 -3.34
N ARG A 145 -17.05 5.61 -3.15
CA ARG A 145 -15.90 5.40 -4.04
C ARG A 145 -16.35 4.75 -5.35
N ARG A 146 -17.24 3.75 -5.31
CA ARG A 146 -17.86 3.20 -6.53
C ARG A 146 -18.57 4.27 -7.38
N SER A 147 -19.31 5.16 -6.73
CA SER A 147 -20.00 6.27 -7.40
C SER A 147 -19.00 7.23 -8.06
N ARG A 148 -17.94 7.61 -7.33
CA ARG A 148 -16.87 8.47 -7.87
C ARG A 148 -16.16 7.81 -9.05
N ASP A 149 -15.78 6.54 -8.94
CA ASP A 149 -15.11 5.81 -10.03
C ASP A 149 -16.01 5.69 -11.27
N CYS A 150 -17.32 5.49 -11.07
CA CYS A 150 -18.29 5.51 -12.18
C CYS A 150 -18.35 6.90 -12.85
N GLN A 151 -18.30 7.98 -12.06
CA GLN A 151 -18.30 9.34 -12.58
C GLN A 151 -16.99 9.69 -13.30
N ASP A 152 -15.84 9.26 -12.76
CA ASP A 152 -14.53 9.42 -13.38
C ASP A 152 -14.47 8.65 -14.71
N LEU A 153 -14.99 7.42 -14.74
CA LEU A 153 -15.11 6.63 -15.97
C LEU A 153 -15.99 7.32 -17.02
N LYS A 154 -17.14 7.88 -16.62
CA LYS A 154 -18.02 8.65 -17.54
C LYS A 154 -17.29 9.87 -18.10
N THR A 155 -16.54 10.58 -17.27
CA THR A 155 -15.75 11.75 -17.68
C THR A 155 -14.63 11.36 -18.64
N PHE A 156 -13.95 10.26 -18.36
CA PHE A 156 -12.91 9.72 -19.24
C PHE A 156 -13.47 9.25 -20.59
N LEU A 157 -14.61 8.55 -20.57
CA LEU A 157 -15.27 8.09 -21.78
C LEU A 157 -15.80 9.25 -22.63
N SER A 158 -16.43 10.26 -22.02
CA SER A 158 -16.89 11.44 -22.77
C SER A 158 -15.71 12.20 -23.40
N PHE A 159 -14.58 12.29 -22.70
CA PHE A 159 -13.34 12.84 -23.24
C PHE A 159 -12.85 12.06 -24.45
N LEU A 160 -12.74 10.72 -24.34
CA LEU A 160 -12.27 9.85 -25.42
C LEU A 160 -13.21 9.76 -26.61
N ILE A 161 -14.54 9.80 -26.42
CA ILE A 161 -15.50 9.78 -27.54
C ILE A 161 -15.27 10.98 -28.47
N SER A 162 -14.98 12.15 -27.91
CA SER A 162 -14.70 13.36 -28.71
C SER A 162 -13.30 13.41 -29.34
N ARG A 163 -12.36 12.58 -28.85
CA ARG A 163 -10.92 12.61 -29.20
C ARG A 163 -10.36 11.19 -29.27
N SER A 164 -11.06 10.31 -29.99
CA SER A 164 -10.70 8.90 -30.01
C SER A 164 -9.35 8.71 -30.73
N PRO A 165 -8.37 8.07 -30.08
CA PRO A 165 -7.05 7.84 -30.69
C PRO A 165 -7.05 6.70 -31.72
N PHE A 166 -8.18 6.04 -31.91
CA PHE A 166 -8.32 4.88 -32.80
C PHE A 166 -9.17 5.16 -34.04
N VAL A 167 -9.54 6.42 -34.26
CA VAL A 167 -10.18 6.84 -35.52
C VAL A 167 -9.06 7.04 -36.54
N GLU A 168 -9.25 6.48 -37.74
CA GLU A 168 -8.34 6.69 -38.87
C GLU A 168 -8.50 8.13 -39.37
N GLU A 169 -7.71 9.04 -38.82
CA GLU A 169 -7.57 10.42 -39.29
C GLU A 169 -6.26 10.58 -40.08
N THR A 170 -6.30 11.31 -41.19
CA THR A 170 -5.12 11.62 -42.01
C THR A 170 -4.13 12.57 -41.33
N SER A 171 -4.55 13.29 -40.28
CA SER A 171 -3.72 14.25 -39.54
C SER A 171 -3.38 13.75 -38.13
N LEU A 172 -2.13 13.94 -37.69
CA LEU A 172 -1.73 13.68 -36.31
C LEU A 172 -2.41 14.67 -35.36
N ARG A 173 -3.23 14.17 -34.43
CA ARG A 173 -3.97 14.99 -33.47
C ARG A 173 -3.47 14.75 -32.05
N ASN A 174 -3.22 15.82 -31.30
CA ASN A 174 -2.90 15.73 -29.88
C ASN A 174 -4.18 15.37 -29.09
N ILE A 175 -4.14 14.30 -28.31
CA ILE A 175 -5.31 13.79 -27.56
C ILE A 175 -5.66 14.71 -26.37
N GLU A 176 -4.66 15.32 -25.73
CA GLU A 176 -4.84 16.21 -24.58
C GLU A 176 -5.46 17.56 -25.00
N THR A 177 -4.92 18.17 -26.05
CA THR A 177 -5.33 19.52 -26.49
C THR A 177 -6.33 19.52 -27.65
N GLY A 178 -6.46 18.42 -28.38
CA GLY A 178 -7.34 18.29 -29.54
C GLY A 178 -6.81 18.96 -30.82
N VAL A 179 -5.59 19.49 -30.81
CA VAL A 179 -4.97 20.22 -31.94
C VAL A 179 -4.40 19.25 -32.98
N SER A 180 -4.71 19.45 -34.26
CA SER A 180 -4.14 18.69 -35.38
C SER A 180 -2.87 19.33 -35.91
N ALA A 181 -1.89 18.51 -36.27
CA ALA A 181 -0.61 18.96 -36.80
C ALA A 181 -0.71 19.28 -38.30
N ASP A 182 -0.25 20.48 -38.69
CA ASP A 182 -0.24 20.96 -40.09
C ASP A 182 0.82 20.27 -40.97
N LYS A 183 1.81 19.61 -40.37
CA LYS A 183 2.85 18.84 -41.07
C LYS A 183 3.23 17.59 -40.28
N LEU A 184 3.62 16.54 -40.99
CA LEU A 184 4.19 15.29 -40.47
C LEU A 184 5.50 15.58 -39.71
N SER A 185 5.39 16.06 -38.46
CA SER A 185 6.50 16.22 -37.55
C SER A 185 6.47 15.11 -36.50
N MET A 186 7.61 14.43 -36.36
CA MET A 186 7.84 13.32 -35.44
C MET A 186 7.46 13.69 -34.00
N LEU A 187 6.62 12.86 -33.38
CA LEU A 187 6.27 12.95 -31.97
C LEU A 187 7.46 12.46 -31.12
N ILE A 188 8.25 13.38 -30.57
CA ILE A 188 9.26 13.05 -29.55
C ILE A 188 8.59 13.11 -28.18
N ILE A 189 8.26 11.94 -27.61
CA ILE A 189 7.85 11.85 -26.21
C ILE A 189 9.10 12.01 -25.35
N ARG A 190 9.37 13.23 -24.90
CA ARG A 190 10.42 13.50 -23.91
C ARG A 190 9.85 13.17 -22.53
N ARG A 191 10.30 12.06 -21.94
CA ARG A 191 10.11 11.80 -20.50
C ARG A 191 11.00 12.79 -19.74
N ASN A 192 10.40 13.59 -18.86
CA ASN A 192 11.12 14.25 -17.77
C ASN A 192 11.45 13.24 -16.67
#